data_AF-A0AAE3GU57-F1
#
_entry.id   AF-A0AAE3GU57-F1
#
_cell.length_a   1.000
_cell.length_b   1.000
_cell.length_c   1.000
_cell.angle_alpha   90.00
_cell.angle_beta   90.00
_cell.angle_gamma   90.00
#
_symmetry.space_group_name_H-M   'P 1'
#
loop_
_entity.id
_entity.type
_entity.pdbx_description
1 polymer ?
#
loop_
_entity_poly.entity_id
_entity_poly.type
_entity_poly.pdbx_seq_one_letter_code
_entity_poly.pdbx_strand_id
1 'polypeptide(L)'
;MSNLPDFSAAGYRVIRELGRNSAGGRVVYLAQTLGNPEDSVVIKQFQFATGSNWSGFKAIEREIQVLVGLNHQGIPRYLGSLRISR
;
A
#
# COMPACT_ATOMS: atom_id res chain seq x y z
N MET A 1 -7.45 -19.61 -7.23
CA MET A 1 -8.00 -18.25 -7.36
C MET A 1 -7.30 -17.36 -6.37
N SER A 2 -6.63 -16.30 -6.82
CA SER A 2 -5.97 -15.35 -5.93
C SER A 2 -7.04 -14.50 -5.26
N ASN A 3 -7.28 -14.68 -3.95
CA ASN A 3 -8.14 -13.78 -3.18
C ASN A 3 -7.41 -12.44 -3.03
N LEU A 4 -7.61 -11.55 -4.02
CA LEU A 4 -7.16 -10.16 -3.95
C LEU A 4 -8.04 -9.41 -2.94
N PRO A 5 -7.45 -8.50 -2.14
CA PRO A 5 -8.24 -7.72 -1.20
C PRO A 5 -9.14 -6.72 -1.93
N ASP A 6 -10.32 -6.49 -1.37
CA ASP A 6 -11.23 -5.47 -1.87
C ASP A 6 -10.90 -4.10 -1.26
N PHE A 7 -10.43 -3.18 -2.11
CA PHE A 7 -10.15 -1.79 -1.76
C PHE A 7 -11.12 -0.81 -2.44
N SER A 8 -12.26 -1.30 -2.94
CA SER A 8 -13.23 -0.49 -3.67
C SER A 8 -13.81 0.66 -2.84
N ALA A 9 -14.01 0.44 -1.53
CA ALA A 9 -14.43 1.48 -0.59
C ALA A 9 -13.41 2.63 -0.46
N ALA A 10 -12.12 2.36 -0.74
CA ALA A 10 -11.07 3.38 -0.79
C ALA A 10 -10.87 3.96 -2.20
N GLY A 11 -11.70 3.57 -3.18
CA GLY A 11 -11.62 4.04 -4.55
C GLY A 11 -10.63 3.28 -5.44
N TYR A 12 -10.20 2.07 -5.05
CA TYR A 12 -9.19 1.31 -5.79
C TYR A 12 -9.65 -0.10 -6.17
N ARG A 13 -9.33 -0.53 -7.40
CA ARG A 13 -9.49 -1.92 -7.85
C ARG A 13 -8.13 -2.59 -7.92
N VAL A 14 -7.92 -3.63 -7.12
CA VAL A 14 -6.68 -4.42 -7.16
C VAL A 14 -6.65 -5.28 -8.42
N ILE A 15 -5.56 -5.19 -9.18
CA ILE A 15 -5.35 -5.92 -10.43
C ILE A 15 -4.52 -7.18 -10.17
N ARG A 16 -3.40 -7.04 -9.46
CA ARG A 16 -2.50 -8.16 -9.11
C ARG A 16 -1.55 -7.81 -7.97
N GLU A 17 -1.01 -8.85 -7.34
CA GLU A 17 0.15 -8.74 -6.45
C GLU A 17 1.43 -8.48 -7.26
N LEU A 18 2.25 -7.53 -6.81
CA LEU A 18 3.57 -7.22 -7.34
C LEU A 18 4.69 -7.87 -6.51
N GLY A 19 4.43 -8.13 -5.22
CA GLY A 19 5.37 -8.82 -4.35
C GLY A 19 4.85 -8.95 -2.92
N ARG A 20 5.46 -9.88 -2.17
CA ARG A 20 5.08 -10.18 -0.79
C ARG A 20 6.31 -10.50 0.04
N ASN A 21 6.36 -9.89 1.22
CA ASN A 21 7.29 -10.23 2.28
C ASN A 21 6.47 -10.73 3.46
N SER A 22 6.23 -12.04 3.49
CA SER A 22 5.41 -12.70 4.52
C SER A 22 6.01 -12.56 5.92
N ALA A 23 7.35 -12.58 6.04
CA ALA A 23 8.03 -12.42 7.33
C ALA A 23 7.82 -11.03 7.94
N GLY A 24 7.71 -10.00 7.11
CA GLY A 24 7.43 -8.63 7.53
C GLY A 24 5.96 -8.22 7.46
N GLY A 25 5.05 -9.14 7.11
CA GLY A 25 3.63 -8.85 6.93
C GLY A 25 3.33 -7.84 5.80
N ARG A 26 4.15 -7.79 4.73
CA ARG A 26 3.99 -6.80 3.66
C ARG A 26 3.51 -7.45 2.37
N VAL A 27 2.57 -6.81 1.70
CA VAL A 27 2.14 -7.18 0.34
C VAL A 27 2.04 -5.91 -0.49
N VAL A 28 2.53 -5.96 -1.72
CA VAL A 28 2.51 -4.84 -2.67
C VAL A 28 1.57 -5.21 -3.80
N TYR A 29 0.64 -4.32 -4.13
CA TYR A 29 -0.37 -4.52 -5.16
C TYR A 29 -0.28 -3.45 -6.24
N LEU A 30 -0.56 -3.86 -7.47
CA LEU A 30 -0.96 -2.96 -8.55
C LEU A 30 -2.48 -2.78 -8.49
N ALA A 31 -2.94 -1.54 -8.47
CA ALA A 31 -4.35 -1.20 -8.50
C ALA A 31 -4.64 -0.08 -9.49
N GLN A 32 -5.89 0.03 -9.93
CA GLN A 32 -6.40 1.17 -10.68
C GLN A 32 -7.28 2.04 -9.80
N THR A 33 -7.30 3.34 -10.04
CA THR A 33 -8.31 4.21 -9.42
C THR A 33 -9.68 3.97 -10.06
N LEU A 34 -10.74 3.92 -9.27
CA LEU A 34 -12.10 3.71 -9.79
C LEU A 34 -12.64 4.93 -10.54
N GLY A 35 -12.18 6.14 -10.20
CA GLY A 35 -12.59 7.38 -10.86
C GLY A 35 -11.86 7.63 -12.19
N ASN A 36 -10.64 7.09 -12.35
CA ASN A 36 -9.87 7.17 -13.58
C ASN A 36 -9.06 5.86 -13.80
N PRO A 37 -9.61 4.86 -14.51
CA PRO A 37 -8.96 3.55 -14.65
C PRO A 37 -7.60 3.58 -15.37
N GLU A 38 -7.31 4.62 -16.13
CA GLU A 38 -6.01 4.83 -16.77
C GLU A 38 -4.91 5.13 -15.73
N ASP A 39 -5.30 5.64 -14.55
CA ASP A 39 -4.38 5.91 -13.45
C ASP A 39 -4.13 4.64 -12.63
N SER A 40 -2.94 4.07 -12.81
CA SER A 40 -2.45 2.96 -12.02
C SER A 40 -1.68 3.44 -10.79
N VAL A 41 -1.91 2.79 -9.66
CA VAL A 41 -1.25 3.08 -8.38
C VAL A 41 -0.65 1.81 -7.78
N VAL A 42 0.35 2.01 -6.92
CA VAL A 42 0.95 0.94 -6.12
C VAL A 42 0.48 1.06 -4.68
N ILE A 43 -0.15 0.01 -4.16
CA ILE A 43 -0.59 -0.05 -2.77
C ILE A 43 0.36 -0.97 -1.99
N LYS A 44 1.06 -0.40 -1.01
CA LYS A 44 1.88 -1.17 -0.05
C LYS A 44 1.02 -1.46 1.18
N GLN A 45 0.50 -2.67 1.28
CA GLN A 45 -0.27 -3.14 2.43
C GLN A 45 0.69 -3.67 3.52
N PHE A 46 0.44 -3.24 4.75
CA PHE A 46 1.12 -3.74 5.94
C PHE A 46 0.09 -4.45 6.83
N GLN A 47 0.31 -5.73 7.05
CA GLN A 47 -0.50 -6.59 7.90
C GLN A 47 0.28 -6.81 9.19
N PHE A 48 -0.35 -6.53 10.34
CA PHE A 48 0.21 -6.93 11.62
C PHE A 48 0.05 -8.45 11.75
N ALA A 49 1.07 -9.21 11.37
CA ALA A 49 1.17 -10.60 11.77
C ALA A 49 1.27 -10.67 13.31
N THR A 50 0.70 -11.70 13.92
CA THR A 50 0.82 -11.99 15.35
C THR A 50 2.31 -12.11 15.71
N GLY A 51 2.90 -11.04 16.27
CA GLY A 51 4.35 -10.89 16.48
C GLY A 51 4.98 -9.63 15.87
N SER A 52 4.19 -8.77 15.22
CA SER A 52 4.68 -7.54 14.59
C SER A 52 5.14 -6.53 15.63
N ASN A 53 6.46 -6.46 15.82
CA ASN A 53 7.13 -5.49 16.65
C ASN A 53 6.74 -4.05 16.25
N TRP A 54 6.54 -3.20 17.27
CA TRP A 54 6.37 -1.75 17.17
C TRP A 54 7.39 -1.07 16.22
N SER A 55 8.56 -1.67 16.02
CA SER A 55 9.57 -1.24 15.04
C SER A 55 9.07 -1.22 13.60
N GLY A 56 8.25 -2.20 13.20
CA GLY A 56 7.66 -2.26 11.85
C GLY A 56 6.71 -1.09 11.59
N PHE A 57 5.92 -0.71 12.59
CA PHE A 57 5.03 0.44 12.52
C PHE A 57 5.80 1.75 12.40
N LYS A 58 6.82 1.97 13.25
CA LYS A 58 7.68 3.17 13.18
C LYS A 58 8.39 3.32 11.82
N ALA A 59 8.81 2.21 11.23
CA ALA A 59 9.45 2.23 9.91
C ALA A 59 8.49 2.74 8.83
N ILE A 60 7.20 2.37 8.90
CA ILE A 60 6.17 2.84 7.97
C ILE A 60 5.90 4.33 8.19
N GLU A 61 5.72 4.76 9.44
CA GLU A 61 5.53 6.19 9.74
C GLU A 61 6.69 7.03 9.21
N ARG A 62 7.92 6.55 9.38
CA ARG A 62 9.11 7.23 8.85
C ARG A 62 9.14 7.27 7.32
N GLU A 63 8.78 6.18 6.65
CA GLU A 63 8.68 6.13 5.19
C GLU A 63 7.65 7.15 4.68
N ILE A 64 6.47 7.22 5.32
CA ILE A 64 5.43 8.20 4.97
C ILE A 64 5.94 9.62 5.17
N GLN A 65 6.55 9.93 6.33
CA GLN A 65 7.09 11.27 6.61
C GLN A 65 8.09 11.72 5.55
N VAL A 66 8.95 10.82 5.09
CA VAL A 66 9.90 11.11 4.02
C VAL A 66 9.16 11.35 2.70
N LEU A 67 8.26 10.45 2.30
CA LEU A 67 7.61 10.54 0.99
C LEU A 67 6.63 11.72 0.87
N VAL A 68 6.00 12.17 1.95
CA VAL A 68 5.12 13.36 1.96
C VAL A 68 5.86 14.63 1.54
N GLY A 69 7.15 14.75 1.91
CA GLY A 69 7.97 15.91 1.57
C GLY A 69 8.64 15.84 0.20
N LEU A 70 8.53 14.72 -0.52
CA LEU A 70 9.22 14.50 -1.78
C LEU A 70 8.28 14.76 -2.97
N ASN A 71 8.66 15.72 -3.81
CA ASN A 71 8.01 15.99 -5.08
C ASN A 71 9.07 16.05 -6.19
N HIS A 72 9.50 14.88 -6.66
CA HIS A 72 10.59 14.75 -7.62
C HIS A 72 10.24 13.69 -8.67
N GLN A 73 10.50 13.96 -9.96
CA GLN A 73 10.11 13.08 -11.07
C GLN A 73 10.70 11.67 -10.97
N GLY A 74 11.91 11.54 -10.43
CA GLY A 74 12.58 10.24 -10.22
C GLY A 74 12.16 9.48 -8.96
N ILE A 75 11.26 10.03 -8.13
CA ILE A 75 10.82 9.43 -6.87
C ILE A 75 9.30 9.20 -6.92
N PRO A 76 8.80 8.01 -6.57
CA PRO A 76 7.35 7.79 -6.49
C PRO A 76 6.66 8.79 -5.57
N ARG A 77 5.63 9.45 -6.10
CA ARG A 77 4.81 10.40 -5.33
C ARG A 77 3.93 9.66 -4.34
N TYR A 78 3.91 10.13 -3.10
CA TYR A 78 2.96 9.66 -2.10
C TYR A 78 1.57 10.22 -2.38
N LEU A 79 0.58 9.33 -2.49
CA LEU A 79 -0.81 9.70 -2.76
C LEU A 79 -1.68 9.71 -1.49
N GLY A 80 -1.24 9.03 -0.43
CA GLY A 80 -1.97 8.95 0.83
C GLY A 80 -1.86 7.58 1.50
N SER A 81 -2.54 7.45 2.64
CA SER A 81 -2.67 6.20 3.38
C SER A 81 -4.13 5.84 3.54
N LEU A 82 -4.41 4.55 3.49
CA LEU A 82 -5.72 3.95 3.76
C LEU A 82 -5.64 3.08 5.01
N ARG A 83 -6.65 3.20 5.87
CA ARG A 83 -6.86 2.31 7.01
C ARG A 83 -8.06 1.43 6.73
N ILE A 84 -7.85 0.13 6.76
CA ILE A 84 -8.91 -0.85 6.50
C ILE A 84 -9.22 -1.51 7.84
N SER A 85 -10.40 -1.23 8.38
CA SER A 85 -11.00 -2.04 9.45
C SER A 85 -11.57 -3.32 8.82
N ARG A 86 -11.29 -4.47 9.42
CA ARG A 86 -11.99 -5.71 9.09
C ARG A 86 -13.42 -5.67 9.59
#